data_AF-A0A6G3Y0W5-F1
#
_entry.id   AF-A0A6G3Y0W5-F1
#
_cell.length_a   1.000
_cell.length_b   1.000
_cell.length_c   1.000
_cell.angle_alpha   90.00
_cell.angle_beta   90.00
_cell.angle_gamma   90.00
#
_symmetry.space_group_name_H-M   'P 1'
#
loop_
_entity.id
_entity.type
_entity.pdbx_description
1 polymer ?
#
loop_
_entity_poly.entity_id
_entity_poly.type
_entity_poly.pdbx_seq_one_letter_code
_entity_poly.pdbx_strand_id
1 'polypeptide(L)'
;DAIFLSHLHVDHFIDMCAYFVVRYYRHDGARPVPLPVYGPEGTEQRLTAAHGDTPSEQAMSEVFDFHTLKSQSFEIGPFTVRTEKLRHPVDAFGIRVEHGGSVLAYSGDTGTCDALEDLARDADLFLCEASFVDGKEDIPDLHLNGR
;
A
#
# COMPACT_ATOMS: atom_id res chain seq x y z
N ASP A 1 -0.73 6.12 -13.63
CA ASP A 1 -1.41 5.93 -12.33
C ASP A 1 -0.99 4.59 -11.72
N ALA A 2 -1.05 4.49 -10.40
CA ALA A 2 -0.75 3.28 -9.65
C ALA A 2 -1.48 3.31 -8.29
N ILE A 3 -1.72 2.14 -7.72
CA ILE A 3 -2.18 1.97 -6.33
C ILE A 3 -1.03 1.40 -5.51
N PHE A 4 -0.88 1.88 -4.28
CA PHE A 4 -0.03 1.25 -3.27
C PHE A 4 -0.87 0.77 -2.10
N LEU A 5 -0.61 -0.45 -1.65
CA LEU A 5 -1.13 -1.02 -0.40
C LEU A 5 0.05 -1.23 0.53
N SER A 6 0.07 -0.52 1.66
CA SER A 6 1.15 -0.67 2.64
C SER A 6 1.19 -2.07 3.24
N HIS A 7 0.02 -2.63 3.56
CA HIS A 7 -0.12 -3.96 4.14
C HIS A 7 -1.54 -4.53 3.87
N LEU A 8 -1.81 -5.78 4.29
CA LEU A 8 -3.03 -6.52 3.95
C LEU A 8 -4.03 -6.70 5.10
N HIS A 9 -4.14 -5.71 6.01
CA HIS A 9 -5.33 -5.59 6.86
C HIS A 9 -6.50 -5.01 6.07
N VAL A 10 -7.71 -5.43 6.44
CA VAL A 10 -8.91 -5.24 5.63
C VAL A 10 -9.22 -3.76 5.39
N ASP A 11 -9.00 -2.92 6.38
CA ASP A 11 -9.15 -1.47 6.36
C ASP A 11 -8.19 -0.75 5.41
N HIS A 12 -7.14 -1.42 4.92
CA HIS A 12 -6.18 -0.86 3.97
C HIS A 12 -6.40 -1.30 2.52
N PHE A 13 -7.26 -2.30 2.26
CA PHE A 13 -7.47 -2.78 0.88
C PHE A 13 -8.92 -3.08 0.50
N ILE A 14 -9.87 -3.17 1.44
CA ILE A 14 -11.21 -3.71 1.12
C ILE A 14 -11.97 -2.88 0.08
N ASP A 15 -11.74 -1.58 0.03
CA ASP A 15 -12.36 -0.68 -0.97
C ASP A 15 -11.96 -1.03 -2.41
N MET A 16 -10.86 -1.76 -2.60
CA MET A 16 -10.50 -2.29 -3.91
C MET A 16 -11.51 -3.30 -4.45
N CYS A 17 -12.32 -3.95 -3.59
CA CYS A 17 -13.40 -4.82 -4.05
C CYS A 17 -14.50 -4.00 -4.75
N ALA A 18 -14.88 -2.87 -4.17
CA ALA A 18 -15.81 -1.95 -4.82
C ALA A 18 -15.19 -1.35 -6.10
N TYR A 19 -13.90 -1.00 -6.05
CA TYR A 19 -13.21 -0.46 -7.22
C TYR A 19 -13.08 -1.48 -8.36
N PHE A 20 -12.88 -2.76 -8.03
CA PHE A 20 -12.92 -3.86 -8.99
C PHE A 20 -14.24 -3.86 -9.75
N VAL A 21 -15.39 -3.81 -9.06
CA VAL A 21 -16.72 -3.80 -9.70
C VAL A 21 -16.85 -2.64 -10.68
N VAL A 22 -16.44 -1.43 -10.28
CA VAL A 22 -16.49 -0.24 -11.15
C VAL A 22 -15.64 -0.41 -12.41
N ARG A 23 -14.47 -1.04 -12.30
CA ARG A 23 -13.55 -1.22 -13.44
C ARG A 23 -13.84 -2.46 -14.28
N TYR A 24 -14.43 -3.49 -13.71
CA TYR A 24 -14.79 -4.72 -14.40
C TYR A 24 -16.10 -4.55 -15.18
N TYR A 25 -17.13 -3.97 -14.54
CA TYR A 25 -18.47 -3.80 -15.11
C TYR A 25 -18.67 -2.41 -15.72
N ARG A 26 -17.75 -2.01 -16.61
CA ARG A 26 -17.81 -0.71 -17.27
C ARG A 26 -19.03 -0.62 -18.20
N HIS A 27 -19.69 0.54 -18.19
CA HIS A 27 -20.85 0.81 -19.04
C HIS A 27 -20.53 0.69 -20.54
N ASP A 28 -19.30 1.03 -20.95
CA ASP A 28 -18.86 0.93 -22.35
C ASP A 28 -18.52 -0.51 -22.80
N GLY A 29 -18.51 -1.48 -21.88
CA GLY A 29 -18.17 -2.88 -22.14
C GLY A 29 -16.71 -3.12 -22.54
N ALA A 30 -15.87 -2.08 -22.54
CA ALA A 30 -14.46 -2.21 -22.88
C ALA A 30 -13.68 -2.82 -21.72
N ARG A 31 -12.71 -3.69 -22.01
CA ARG A 31 -11.77 -4.17 -21.00
C ARG A 31 -10.87 -3.01 -20.57
N PRO A 32 -10.71 -2.73 -19.26
CA PRO A 32 -9.79 -1.70 -18.81
C PRO A 32 -8.35 -2.09 -19.14
N VAL A 33 -7.48 -1.09 -19.32
CA VAL A 33 -6.04 -1.33 -19.15
C VAL A 33 -5.80 -1.67 -17.68
N PRO A 34 -5.12 -2.80 -17.36
CA PRO A 34 -4.87 -3.15 -15.97
C PRO A 34 -4.14 -2.03 -15.23
N LEU A 35 -4.65 -1.64 -14.06
CA LEU A 35 -4.03 -0.61 -13.23
C LEU A 35 -2.94 -1.25 -12.35
N PRO A 36 -1.70 -0.73 -12.35
CA PRO A 36 -0.66 -1.23 -11.47
C PRO A 36 -1.05 -1.12 -9.99
N VAL A 37 -0.90 -2.21 -9.25
CA VAL A 37 -1.11 -2.31 -7.81
C VAL A 37 0.14 -2.87 -7.17
N TYR A 38 0.80 -2.05 -6.36
CA TYR A 38 1.96 -2.42 -5.58
C TYR A 38 1.51 -2.76 -4.16
N GLY A 39 1.72 -4.01 -3.74
CA GLY A 39 1.34 -4.45 -2.39
C GLY A 39 2.21 -5.61 -1.91
N PRO A 40 2.05 -6.06 -0.65
CA PRO A 40 2.76 -7.24 -0.15
C PRO A 40 2.50 -8.49 -1.00
N GLU A 41 3.34 -9.50 -0.79
CA GLU A 41 3.10 -10.82 -1.37
C GLU A 41 1.71 -11.34 -0.97
N GLY A 42 1.00 -11.95 -1.92
CA GLY A 42 -0.36 -12.44 -1.69
C GLY A 42 -1.49 -11.42 -1.93
N THR A 43 -1.18 -10.21 -2.41
CA THR A 43 -2.19 -9.15 -2.63
C THR A 43 -3.36 -9.60 -3.50
N GLU A 44 -3.09 -10.21 -4.66
CA GLU A 44 -4.15 -10.71 -5.55
C GLU A 44 -5.01 -11.77 -4.86
N GLN A 45 -4.37 -12.75 -4.23
CA GLN A 45 -5.04 -13.85 -3.56
C GLN A 45 -5.93 -13.34 -2.43
N ARG A 46 -5.46 -12.36 -1.67
CA ARG A 46 -6.21 -11.74 -0.57
C ARG A 46 -7.42 -10.96 -1.08
N LEU A 47 -7.27 -10.21 -2.17
CA LEU A 47 -8.36 -9.47 -2.82
C LEU A 47 -9.42 -10.40 -3.40
N THR A 48 -8.99 -11.44 -4.13
CA THR A 48 -9.90 -12.45 -4.69
C THR A 48 -10.70 -13.14 -3.59
N ALA A 49 -10.04 -13.52 -2.48
CA ALA A 49 -10.71 -14.13 -1.34
C ALA A 49 -11.68 -13.17 -0.63
N ALA A 50 -11.32 -11.89 -0.49
CA ALA A 50 -12.18 -10.88 0.14
C ALA A 50 -13.41 -10.54 -0.69
N HIS A 51 -13.29 -10.52 -2.02
CA HIS A 51 -14.42 -10.33 -2.93
C HIS A 51 -15.36 -11.55 -2.90
N GLY A 52 -14.82 -12.77 -2.86
CA GLY A 52 -15.58 -13.99 -2.61
C GLY A 52 -16.34 -14.59 -3.82
N ASP A 53 -16.69 -13.80 -4.83
CA ASP A 53 -17.51 -14.21 -5.98
C ASP A 53 -17.06 -13.60 -7.33
N THR A 54 -15.78 -13.70 -7.65
CA THR A 54 -15.26 -13.23 -8.95
C THR A 54 -15.73 -14.09 -10.12
N PRO A 55 -15.95 -13.52 -11.33
CA PRO A 55 -16.44 -14.27 -12.50
C PRO A 55 -15.49 -15.39 -13.00
N SER A 56 -14.20 -15.26 -12.72
CA SER A 56 -13.15 -16.24 -13.04
C SER A 56 -11.94 -16.02 -12.13
N GLU A 57 -11.05 -17.01 -12.05
CA GLU A 57 -9.79 -16.89 -11.30
C GLU A 57 -8.90 -15.74 -11.79
N GLN A 58 -9.01 -15.36 -13.07
CA GLN A 58 -8.21 -14.30 -13.68
C GLN A 58 -8.87 -12.92 -13.60
N ALA A 59 -10.12 -12.81 -13.14
CA ALA A 59 -10.89 -11.57 -13.24
C ALA A 59 -10.18 -10.39 -12.56
N MET A 60 -9.56 -10.59 -11.39
CA MET A 60 -8.79 -9.55 -10.70
C MET A 60 -7.61 -9.06 -11.55
N SER A 61 -6.85 -9.99 -12.15
CA SER A 61 -5.73 -9.69 -13.06
C SER A 61 -6.16 -9.06 -14.40
N GLU A 62 -7.42 -9.22 -14.83
CA GLU A 62 -7.95 -8.47 -15.97
C GLU A 62 -8.12 -6.98 -15.67
N VAL A 63 -8.21 -6.62 -14.39
CA VAL A 63 -8.48 -5.26 -13.92
C VAL A 63 -7.24 -4.62 -13.33
N PHE A 64 -6.45 -5.37 -12.57
CA PHE A 64 -5.27 -4.90 -11.85
C PHE A 64 -4.03 -5.65 -12.32
N ASP A 65 -2.90 -4.94 -12.39
CA ASP A 65 -1.58 -5.51 -12.64
C ASP A 65 -0.81 -5.54 -11.32
N PHE A 66 -0.62 -6.72 -10.72
CA PHE A 66 -0.10 -6.85 -9.37
C PHE A 66 1.43 -6.93 -9.32
N HIS A 67 2.03 -6.09 -8.49
CA HIS A 67 3.48 -6.01 -8.26
C HIS A 67 3.79 -6.22 -6.78
N THR A 68 4.56 -7.28 -6.46
CA THR A 68 4.96 -7.56 -5.08
C THR A 68 6.02 -6.57 -4.61
N LEU A 69 5.73 -5.88 -3.51
CA LEU A 69 6.65 -4.97 -2.83
C LEU A 69 7.84 -5.70 -2.20
N LYS A 70 8.98 -5.01 -2.22
CA LYS A 70 10.24 -5.42 -1.60
C LYS A 70 10.92 -4.18 -1.01
N SER A 71 11.90 -4.35 -0.13
CA SER A 71 12.81 -3.26 0.24
C SER A 71 13.72 -2.90 -0.94
N GLN A 72 13.34 -1.90 -1.73
CA GLN A 72 14.04 -1.50 -2.95
C GLN A 72 13.59 -0.13 -3.46
N SER A 73 14.37 0.43 -4.38
CA SER A 73 14.00 1.61 -5.18
C SER A 73 13.67 1.23 -6.62
N PHE A 74 12.70 1.90 -7.23
CA PHE A 74 12.25 1.70 -8.60
C PHE A 74 11.55 2.95 -9.13
N GLU A 75 11.22 2.98 -10.42
CA GLU A 75 10.55 4.13 -11.05
C GLU A 75 9.10 3.81 -11.39
N ILE A 76 8.21 4.80 -11.20
CA ILE A 76 6.85 4.81 -11.76
C ILE A 76 6.68 6.11 -12.53
N GLY A 77 6.73 6.05 -13.85
CA GLY A 77 6.69 7.27 -14.67
C GLY A 77 7.82 8.23 -14.27
N PRO A 78 7.52 9.48 -13.88
CA PRO A 78 8.54 10.45 -13.49
C PRO A 78 8.95 10.38 -12.00
N PHE A 79 8.38 9.44 -11.23
CA PHE A 79 8.61 9.31 -9.80
C PHE A 79 9.66 8.25 -9.50
N THR A 80 10.62 8.59 -8.64
CA THR A 80 11.45 7.60 -7.95
C THR A 80 10.71 7.16 -6.70
N VAL A 81 10.46 5.86 -6.58
CA VAL A 81 9.80 5.27 -5.42
C VAL A 81 10.78 4.38 -4.68
N ARG A 82 10.84 4.50 -3.35
CA ARG A 82 11.52 3.57 -2.47
C ARG A 82 10.53 3.01 -1.46
N THR A 83 10.55 1.70 -1.28
CA THR A 83 9.76 1.02 -0.25
C THR A 83 10.67 0.31 0.73
N GLU A 84 10.28 0.25 2.00
CA GLU A 84 11.00 -0.47 3.04
C GLU A 84 10.06 -1.31 3.88
N LYS A 85 10.49 -2.51 4.26
CA LYS A 85 9.73 -3.36 5.19
C LYS A 85 9.78 -2.76 6.59
N LEU A 86 8.62 -2.61 7.23
CA LEU A 86 8.49 -1.99 8.55
C LEU A 86 8.08 -3.00 9.63
N ARG A 87 7.79 -2.49 10.84
CA ARG A 87 7.42 -3.27 12.01
C ARG A 87 5.92 -3.30 12.18
N HIS A 88 5.27 -4.38 11.76
CA HIS A 88 3.83 -4.59 11.95
C HIS A 88 3.57 -6.13 11.98
N PRO A 89 2.43 -6.63 12.52
CA PRO A 89 2.18 -8.07 12.63
C PRO A 89 2.07 -8.84 11.31
N VAL A 90 1.89 -8.13 10.20
CA VAL A 90 1.89 -8.67 8.84
C VAL A 90 2.97 -7.97 8.02
N ASP A 91 3.26 -8.50 6.82
CA ASP A 91 4.15 -7.82 5.89
C ASP A 91 3.60 -6.42 5.56
N ALA A 92 4.34 -5.41 6.02
CA ALA A 92 4.00 -4.01 5.92
C ALA A 92 5.17 -3.18 5.40
N PHE A 93 4.85 -2.16 4.60
CA PHE A 93 5.82 -1.34 3.92
C PHE A 93 5.54 0.15 4.11
N GLY A 94 6.62 0.89 4.37
CA GLY A 94 6.69 2.34 4.22
C GLY A 94 7.02 2.70 2.78
N ILE A 95 6.59 3.87 2.36
CA ILE A 95 6.69 4.31 0.96
C ILE A 95 7.24 5.72 0.91
N ARG A 96 8.29 5.91 0.12
CA ARG A 96 8.86 7.22 -0.19
C ARG A 96 8.75 7.46 -1.69
N VAL A 97 8.21 8.62 -2.06
CA VAL A 97 8.01 9.04 -3.45
C VAL A 97 8.73 10.36 -3.65
N GLU A 98 9.61 10.40 -4.66
CA GLU A 98 10.42 11.56 -4.98
C GLU A 98 10.18 12.00 -6.42
N HIS A 99 10.01 13.32 -6.62
CA HIS A 99 9.93 13.90 -7.95
C HIS A 99 10.25 15.40 -7.92
N GLY A 100 11.06 15.87 -8.87
CA GLY A 100 11.36 17.30 -9.02
C GLY A 100 12.03 17.94 -7.81
N GLY A 101 12.74 17.15 -7.00
CA GLY A 101 13.35 17.60 -5.74
C GLY A 101 12.40 17.64 -4.54
N SER A 102 11.13 17.26 -4.71
CA SER A 102 10.16 17.10 -3.62
C SER A 102 10.01 15.64 -3.19
N VAL A 103 9.74 15.45 -1.91
CA VAL A 103 9.69 14.14 -1.25
C VAL A 103 8.42 14.00 -0.40
N LEU A 104 7.64 12.96 -0.69
CA LEU A 104 6.56 12.46 0.17
C LEU A 104 6.99 11.14 0.80
N ALA A 105 6.88 11.01 2.11
CA ALA A 105 6.99 9.75 2.83
C ALA A 105 5.63 9.35 3.42
N TYR A 106 5.32 8.07 3.43
CA TYR A 106 4.14 7.47 4.03
C TYR A 106 4.56 6.29 4.90
N SER A 107 4.15 6.29 6.17
CA SER A 107 4.52 5.23 7.10
C SER A 107 3.78 3.91 6.84
N GLY A 108 2.51 3.97 6.42
CA GLY A 108 1.60 2.86 6.69
C GLY A 108 1.46 2.62 8.20
N ASP A 109 0.92 1.47 8.58
CA ASP A 109 0.87 1.06 9.98
C ASP A 109 2.18 0.43 10.39
N THR A 110 2.72 0.88 11.52
CA THR A 110 3.98 0.37 12.03
C THR A 110 4.26 0.77 13.48
N GLY A 111 5.07 -0.03 14.19
CA GLY A 111 5.84 0.46 15.35
C GLY A 111 7.12 1.20 14.95
N THR A 112 7.82 1.77 15.93
CA THR A 112 9.08 2.51 15.69
C THR A 112 10.19 1.62 15.15
N CYS A 113 10.91 2.05 14.11
CA CYS A 113 12.11 1.39 13.62
C CYS A 113 13.02 2.30 12.79
N ASP A 114 14.32 1.98 12.73
CA ASP A 114 15.33 2.74 11.97
C ASP A 114 14.96 2.87 10.48
N ALA A 115 14.35 1.84 9.89
CA ALA A 115 13.94 1.85 8.49
C ALA A 115 12.88 2.92 8.21
N LEU A 116 11.96 3.18 9.17
CA LEU A 116 10.98 4.25 9.04
C LEU A 116 11.65 5.62 9.14
N GLU A 117 12.57 5.79 10.09
CA GLU A 117 13.33 7.04 10.24
C GLU A 117 14.11 7.39 8.98
N ASP A 118 14.81 6.40 8.40
CA ASP A 118 15.55 6.57 7.16
C ASP A 118 14.65 6.76 5.93
N LEU A 119 13.44 6.22 5.96
CA LEU A 119 12.43 6.44 4.92
C LEU A 119 11.87 7.87 4.97
N ALA A 120 11.62 8.39 6.17
CA ALA A 120 11.06 9.72 6.41
C ALA A 120 12.11 10.85 6.39
N ARG A 121 13.41 10.53 6.46
CA ARG A 121 14.50 11.52 6.51
C ARG A 121 14.41 12.53 5.36
N ASP A 122 14.50 13.81 5.71
CA ASP A 122 14.45 14.94 4.77
C ASP A 122 13.21 14.96 3.85
N ALA A 123 12.11 14.32 4.27
CA ALA A 123 10.85 14.42 3.53
C ALA A 123 10.22 15.81 3.68
N ASP A 124 9.74 16.39 2.56
CA ASP A 124 8.99 17.64 2.60
C ASP A 124 7.61 17.45 3.25
N LEU A 125 7.02 16.27 3.06
CA LEU A 125 5.80 15.83 3.74
C LEU A 125 5.95 14.39 4.20
N PHE A 126 5.65 14.14 5.47
CA PHE A 126 5.54 12.80 6.03
C PHE A 126 4.12 12.54 6.52
N LEU A 127 3.40 11.65 5.83
CA LEU A 127 2.12 11.12 6.28
C LEU A 127 2.38 9.93 7.22
N CYS A 128 2.28 10.19 8.51
CA CYS A 128 2.62 9.25 9.57
C CYS A 128 1.35 8.80 10.30
N GLU A 129 1.25 7.51 10.59
CA GLU A 129 0.24 7.00 11.52
C GLU A 129 0.53 7.45 12.95
N ALA A 130 -0.51 7.48 13.78
CA ALA A 130 -0.45 7.84 15.19
C ALA A 130 -1.66 7.22 15.91
N SER A 131 -1.82 5.91 15.76
CA SER A 131 -3.05 5.20 16.18
C SER A 131 -3.25 5.20 17.69
N PHE A 132 -2.16 5.24 18.45
CA PHE A 132 -2.17 5.19 19.91
C PHE A 132 -1.93 6.55 20.55
N VAL A 133 -2.40 6.67 21.80
CA VAL A 133 -2.18 7.89 22.60
C VAL A 133 -0.94 7.67 23.45
N ASP A 134 0.01 8.61 23.40
CA ASP A 134 1.24 8.51 24.18
C ASP A 134 0.96 8.30 25.68
N GLY A 135 1.63 7.31 26.25
CA GLY A 135 1.49 6.92 27.66
C GLY A 135 0.23 6.11 28.01
N LYS A 136 -0.66 5.82 27.04
CA LYS A 136 -1.81 4.90 27.26
C LYS A 136 -1.54 3.51 26.70
N GLU A 137 -1.12 3.45 25.45
CA GLU A 137 -0.74 2.21 24.78
C GLU A 137 0.74 2.28 24.39
N ASP A 138 1.46 1.18 24.64
CA ASP A 138 2.88 1.04 24.28
C ASP A 138 3.11 -0.42 23.85
N ILE A 139 2.45 -0.81 22.76
CA ILE A 139 2.56 -2.16 22.20
C ILE A 139 3.70 -2.13 21.17
N PRO A 140 4.81 -2.84 21.43
CA PRO A 140 5.95 -2.86 20.51
C PRO A 140 5.56 -3.40 19.14
N ASP A 141 6.20 -2.87 18.09
CA ASP A 141 6.09 -3.35 16.71
C ASP A 141 4.66 -3.41 16.14
N LEU A 142 3.74 -2.59 16.65
CA LEU A 142 2.34 -2.58 16.23
C LEU A 142 1.92 -1.26 15.59
N HIS A 143 1.83 -0.18 16.38
CA HIS A 143 1.41 1.15 15.93
C HIS A 143 2.25 2.25 16.59
N LEU A 144 2.22 3.45 16.02
CA LEU A 144 2.86 4.63 16.57
C LEU A 144 1.94 5.38 17.53
N ASN A 145 2.57 6.17 18.40
CA ASN A 145 1.88 7.05 19.34
C ASN A 145 1.93 8.50 18.85
N GLY A 146 0.80 9.21 18.98
CA GLY A 146 0.77 10.67 18.80
C GLY A 146 1.34 11.39 20.01
N ARG A 147 2.45 12.13 19.83
CA ARG A 147 3.11 12.98 20.83
C ARG A 147 3.00 14.45 20.50
#